data_AF-A0ABD0Y7W8-F1
#
_entry.id   AF-A0ABD0Y7W8-F1
#
_cell.length_a   1.000
_cell.length_b   1.000
_cell.length_c   1.000
_cell.angle_alpha   90.00
_cell.angle_beta   90.00
_cell.angle_gamma   90.00
#
_symmetry.space_group_name_H-M   'P 1'
#
loop_
_entity.id
_entity.type
_entity.pdbx_description
1 polymer ?
#
loop_
_entity_poly.entity_id
_entity_poly.type
_entity_poly.pdbx_seq_one_letter_code
_entity_poly.pdbx_strand_id
1 'polypeptide(L)'
;MAFHQIAADGEFLGRQKSVLDLIVGIGHEHWYKSQYENFDIKSNIQQYTDQNVVNEFWREYDYGWMSKEQEFTLRDPKILRQTIKLFDLFYYAKNFDTFYKPQSMNYFLWVKEQKKLI
;
A
#
# COMPACT_ATOMS: atom_id res chain seq x y z
N MET A 1 -17.43 21.77 24.72
CA MET A 1 -16.34 21.02 24.08
C MET A 1 -15.41 22.02 23.43
N ALA A 2 -14.16 22.13 23.86
CA ALA A 2 -13.17 22.96 23.20
C ALA A 2 -12.49 22.12 22.11
N PHE A 3 -12.51 22.59 20.86
CA PHE A 3 -11.78 21.95 19.78
C PHE A 3 -10.29 22.26 19.96
N HIS A 4 -9.49 21.22 20.20
CA HIS A 4 -8.04 21.34 20.27
C HIS A 4 -7.51 21.27 18.83
N GLN A 5 -6.94 22.37 18.34
CA GLN A 5 -6.31 22.44 17.02
C GLN A 5 -4.81 22.68 17.19
N ILE A 6 -4.00 21.88 16.49
CA ILE A 6 -2.55 22.00 16.46
C ILE A 6 -2.17 22.59 15.10
N ALA A 7 -1.33 23.62 15.10
CA ALA A 7 -0.81 24.20 13.85
C ALA A 7 0.10 23.18 13.16
N ALA A 8 -0.09 22.99 11.85
CA ALA A 8 0.72 22.11 11.02
C ALA A 8 1.30 22.89 9.83
N ASP A 9 2.52 22.54 9.43
CA ASP A 9 3.14 23.12 8.25
C ASP A 9 2.55 22.55 6.94
N GLY A 10 2.91 23.17 5.82
CA GLY A 10 2.41 22.77 4.51
C GLY A 10 2.84 21.37 4.08
N GLU A 11 4.02 20.89 4.51
CA GLU A 11 4.52 19.55 4.17
C GLU A 11 3.70 18.47 4.87
N PHE A 12 3.44 18.66 6.16
CA PHE A 12 2.57 17.80 6.96
C PHE A 12 1.16 17.75 6.37
N LEU A 13 0.56 18.91 6.07
CA LEU A 13 -0.77 18.98 5.47
C LEU A 13 -0.83 18.28 4.11
N GLY A 14 0.21 18.42 3.29
CA GLY A 14 0.34 17.72 2.01
C GLY A 14 0.35 16.20 2.19
N ARG A 15 1.18 15.68 3.10
CA ARG A 15 1.24 14.24 3.41
C ARG A 15 -0.06 13.71 3.99
N GLN A 16 -0.68 14.45 4.90
CA GLN A 16 -1.95 14.09 5.51
C GLN A 16 -3.05 13.95 4.45
N LYS A 17 -3.12 14.91 3.50
CA LYS A 17 -4.05 14.83 2.38
C LYS A 17 -3.80 13.59 1.53
N SER A 18 -2.54 13.29 1.19
CA SER A 18 -2.19 12.10 0.42
C SER A 18 -2.65 10.80 1.10
N VAL A 19 -2.43 10.67 2.41
CA VAL A 19 -2.90 9.48 3.16
C VAL A 19 -4.43 9.39 3.17
N LEU A 20 -5.14 10.51 3.35
CA LEU A 20 -6.60 10.53 3.32
C LEU A 20 -7.16 10.17 1.93
N ASP A 21 -6.51 10.64 0.86
CA ASP A 21 -6.91 10.33 -0.52
C ASP A 21 -6.87 8.80 -0.78
N LEU A 22 -5.94 8.05 -0.15
CA LEU A 22 -5.92 6.58 -0.24
C LEU A 22 -7.15 5.93 0.42
N ILE A 23 -7.62 6.48 1.53
CA ILE A 23 -8.75 5.94 2.29
C ILE A 23 -10.07 6.25 1.56
N VAL A 24 -10.23 7.49 1.09
CA VAL A 24 -11.42 7.92 0.34
C VAL A 24 -11.54 7.16 -0.99
N GLY A 25 -10.41 6.76 -1.58
CA GLY A 25 -10.40 5.97 -2.81
C GLY A 25 -11.01 4.58 -2.66
N ILE A 26 -11.12 3.99 -1.46
CA ILE A 26 -11.61 2.62 -1.28
C ILE A 26 -13.01 2.46 -1.91
N GLY A 27 -13.16 1.54 -2.86
CA GLY A 27 -14.41 1.28 -3.58
C GLY A 27 -14.68 2.16 -4.81
N HIS A 28 -13.85 3.16 -5.10
CA HIS A 28 -13.98 4.08 -6.25
C HIS A 28 -12.88 3.91 -7.30
N GLU A 29 -12.35 2.71 -7.43
CA GLU A 29 -11.16 2.36 -8.23
C GLU A 29 -11.24 2.74 -9.70
N HIS A 30 -12.43 2.68 -10.28
CA HIS A 30 -12.63 3.04 -11.69
C HIS A 30 -12.48 4.53 -11.98
N TRP A 31 -12.55 5.38 -10.93
CA TRP A 31 -12.48 6.83 -11.03
C TRP A 31 -11.12 7.40 -10.62
N TYR A 32 -10.29 6.58 -9.94
CA TYR A 32 -9.00 7.00 -9.42
C TYR A 32 -7.85 6.41 -10.25
N LYS A 33 -7.18 7.25 -11.04
CA LYS A 33 -5.93 6.90 -11.71
C LYS A 33 -4.76 7.47 -10.93
N SER A 34 -3.92 6.61 -10.37
CA SER A 34 -2.67 7.03 -9.74
C SER A 34 -1.64 7.33 -10.82
N GLN A 35 -0.93 8.45 -10.70
CA GLN A 35 0.23 8.76 -11.54
C GLN A 35 1.40 7.77 -11.35
N TYR A 36 1.32 6.91 -10.33
CA TYR A 36 2.33 5.90 -10.01
C TYR A 36 1.87 4.47 -10.37
N GLU A 37 0.88 4.32 -11.24
CA GLU A 37 0.38 3.01 -11.73
C GLU A 37 1.45 2.13 -12.38
N ASN A 38 2.61 2.71 -12.74
CA ASN A 38 3.75 2.04 -13.35
C ASN A 38 4.98 1.99 -12.43
N PHE A 39 4.82 2.31 -11.14
CA PHE A 39 5.92 2.26 -10.17
C PHE A 39 6.37 0.82 -9.91
N ASP A 40 7.61 0.49 -10.27
CA ASP A 40 8.17 -0.84 -9.99
C ASP A 40 8.89 -0.87 -8.64
N ILE A 41 8.33 -1.65 -7.71
CA ILE A 41 8.88 -1.86 -6.37
C ILE A 41 10.23 -2.60 -6.45
N LYS A 42 10.40 -3.58 -7.35
CA LYS A 42 11.64 -4.37 -7.48
C LYS A 42 12.81 -3.49 -7.91
N SER A 43 12.60 -2.64 -8.90
CA SER A 43 13.62 -1.68 -9.39
C SER A 43 14.01 -0.61 -8.35
N ASN A 44 13.23 -0.43 -7.28
CA ASN A 44 13.44 0.58 -6.25
C ASN A 44 13.86 0.00 -4.89
N ILE A 45 14.41 -1.22 -4.85
CA ILE A 45 14.82 -1.90 -3.61
C ILE A 45 15.76 -1.08 -2.71
N GLN A 46 16.63 -0.25 -3.31
CA GLN A 46 17.56 0.60 -2.57
C GLN A 46 16.87 1.72 -1.76
N GLN A 47 15.60 1.98 -2.02
CA GLN A 47 14.81 2.98 -1.29
C GLN A 47 14.24 2.45 0.03
N TYR A 48 14.51 1.19 0.37
CA TYR A 48 14.12 0.57 1.64
C TYR A 48 15.31 0.49 2.59
N THR A 49 15.06 0.73 3.87
CA THR A 49 16.05 0.65 4.95
C THR A 49 16.54 -0.79 5.13
N ASP A 50 15.63 -1.76 5.09
CA ASP A 50 15.93 -3.17 4.86
C ASP A 50 15.52 -3.56 3.44
N GLN A 51 16.48 -3.95 2.62
CA GLN A 51 16.24 -4.34 1.23
C GLN A 51 15.60 -5.72 1.12
N ASN A 52 15.80 -6.59 2.11
CA ASN A 52 15.30 -7.96 2.06
C ASN A 52 13.77 -7.98 2.02
N VAL A 53 13.10 -7.02 2.65
CA VAL A 53 11.63 -6.93 2.73
C VAL A 53 10.98 -6.91 1.35
N VAL A 54 11.62 -6.31 0.34
CA VAL A 54 11.12 -6.28 -1.04
C VAL A 54 11.14 -7.68 -1.63
N ASN A 55 12.25 -8.41 -1.45
CA ASN A 55 12.37 -9.78 -1.94
C ASN A 55 11.43 -10.73 -1.21
N GLU A 56 11.26 -10.57 0.11
CA GLU A 56 10.33 -11.38 0.88
C GLU A 56 8.87 -11.14 0.52
N PHE A 57 8.50 -9.88 0.30
CA PHE A 57 7.17 -9.50 -0.18
C PHE A 57 6.87 -10.17 -1.52
N TRP A 58 7.76 -10.04 -2.51
CA TRP A 58 7.56 -10.64 -3.82
C TRP A 58 7.56 -12.16 -3.79
N ARG A 59 8.39 -12.78 -2.95
CA ARG A 59 8.35 -14.23 -2.72
C ARG A 59 6.98 -14.68 -2.24
N GLU A 60 6.40 -14.02 -1.23
CA GLU A 60 5.04 -14.36 -0.76
C GLU A 60 3.95 -14.02 -1.79
N TYR A 61 4.12 -12.95 -2.55
CA TYR A 61 3.20 -12.57 -3.62
C TYR A 61 3.15 -13.62 -4.73
N ASP A 62 4.32 -14.10 -5.17
CA ASP A 62 4.46 -15.09 -6.24
C ASP A 62 3.89 -16.48 -5.82
N TYR A 63 3.85 -16.79 -4.52
CA TYR A 63 3.20 -18.01 -4.00
C TYR A 63 1.66 -17.94 -3.99
N GLY A 64 1.08 -16.76 -4.21
CA GLY A 64 -0.36 -16.54 -4.31
C GLY A 64 -0.91 -15.72 -3.14
N TRP A 65 -1.47 -14.56 -3.48
CA TRP A 65 -2.10 -13.64 -2.52
C TRP A 65 -3.50 -14.12 -2.09
N MET A 66 -4.09 -13.44 -1.12
CA MET A 66 -5.51 -13.61 -0.77
C MET A 66 -6.40 -13.32 -1.99
N SER A 67 -7.39 -14.17 -2.25
CA SER A 67 -8.40 -13.93 -3.29
C SER A 67 -9.43 -12.90 -2.83
N LYS A 68 -10.03 -12.17 -3.77
CA LYS A 68 -11.03 -11.13 -3.45
C LYS A 68 -12.26 -11.65 -2.69
N GLU A 69 -12.65 -12.89 -2.95
CA GLU A 69 -13.83 -13.52 -2.36
C GLU A 69 -13.58 -14.00 -0.92
N GLN A 70 -12.31 -14.04 -0.49
CA GLN A 70 -11.94 -14.47 0.84
C GLN A 70 -12.14 -13.32 1.83
N GLU A 71 -12.84 -13.58 2.93
CA GLU A 71 -12.97 -12.61 4.02
C GLU A 71 -11.60 -12.31 4.63
N PHE A 72 -11.25 -11.03 4.73
CA PHE A 72 -10.02 -10.62 5.39
C PHE A 72 -10.14 -10.85 6.90
N THR A 73 -9.29 -11.74 7.44
CA THR A 73 -9.20 -11.97 8.88
C THR A 73 -7.78 -12.29 9.31
N LEU A 74 -7.27 -11.58 10.31
CA LEU A 74 -5.95 -11.84 10.90
C LEU A 74 -5.88 -13.17 11.65
N ARG A 75 -7.00 -13.88 11.81
CA ARG A 75 -7.04 -15.24 12.38
C ARG A 75 -6.58 -16.31 11.41
N ASP A 76 -6.65 -16.05 10.10
CA ASP A 76 -6.08 -16.94 9.10
C ASP A 76 -4.55 -16.72 9.05
N PRO A 77 -3.74 -17.76 9.30
CA PRO A 77 -2.29 -17.64 9.28
C PRO A 77 -1.71 -17.16 7.95
N LYS A 78 -2.34 -17.52 6.81
CA LYS A 78 -1.92 -17.06 5.48
C LYS A 78 -2.13 -15.55 5.37
N ILE A 79 -3.31 -15.07 5.75
CA ILE A 79 -3.68 -13.65 5.71
C ILE A 79 -2.77 -12.84 6.61
N LEU A 80 -2.54 -13.31 7.84
CA LEU A 80 -1.65 -12.66 8.79
C LEU A 80 -0.24 -12.54 8.22
N ARG A 81 0.33 -13.62 7.69
CA ARG A 81 1.68 -13.62 7.09
C ARG A 81 1.79 -12.64 5.92
N GLN A 82 0.81 -12.63 5.03
CA GLN A 82 0.76 -11.69 3.90
C GLN A 82 0.63 -10.23 4.36
N THR A 83 -0.21 -10.00 5.37
CA THR A 83 -0.38 -8.67 5.97
C THR A 83 0.92 -8.18 6.60
N ILE A 84 1.66 -9.06 7.29
CA ILE A 84 2.99 -8.72 7.84
C ILE A 84 3.95 -8.32 6.73
N LYS A 85 4.04 -9.09 5.63
CA LYS A 85 4.93 -8.71 4.51
C LYS A 85 4.55 -7.40 3.85
N LEU A 86 3.26 -7.12 3.76
CA LEU A 86 2.79 -5.84 3.26
C LEU A 86 3.13 -4.68 4.23
N PHE A 87 2.95 -4.91 5.53
CA PHE A 87 3.31 -3.95 6.57
C PHE A 87 4.82 -3.67 6.57
N ASP A 88 5.67 -4.71 6.50
CA ASP A 88 7.13 -4.58 6.43
C ASP A 88 7.53 -3.71 5.24
N LEU A 89 6.94 -3.94 4.07
CA LEU A 89 7.21 -3.13 2.88
C LEU A 89 6.96 -1.63 3.14
N PHE A 90 5.86 -1.27 3.81
CA PHE A 90 5.56 0.13 4.13
C PHE A 90 6.44 0.69 5.24
N TYR A 91 6.70 -0.11 6.27
CA TYR A 91 7.44 0.30 7.45
C TYR A 91 8.91 0.60 7.14
N TYR A 92 9.54 -0.24 6.31
CA TYR A 92 10.96 -0.09 5.96
C TYR A 92 11.22 0.92 4.83
N ALA A 93 10.21 1.60 4.29
CA ALA A 93 10.42 2.67 3.32
C ALA A 93 11.27 3.82 3.92
N LYS A 94 12.31 4.29 3.20
CA LYS A 94 13.23 5.33 3.72
C LYS A 94 12.59 6.70 3.89
N ASN A 95 11.53 6.98 3.14
CA ASN A 95 10.87 8.28 3.13
C ASN A 95 9.40 8.14 2.72
N PHE A 96 8.66 9.24 2.85
CA PHE A 96 7.22 9.29 2.56
C PHE A 96 6.91 8.90 1.11
N ASP A 97 7.73 9.30 0.15
CA ASP A 97 7.55 8.97 -1.26
C ASP A 97 7.63 7.46 -1.51
N THR A 98 8.62 6.80 -0.92
CA THR A 98 8.78 5.34 -0.99
C THR A 98 7.70 4.59 -0.22
N PHE A 99 7.08 5.21 0.79
CA PHE A 99 5.91 4.66 1.47
C PHE A 99 4.63 4.80 0.63
N TYR A 100 4.43 5.97 0.00
CA TYR A 100 3.20 6.34 -0.68
C TYR A 100 3.06 5.73 -2.08
N LYS A 101 4.15 5.73 -2.87
CA LYS A 101 4.12 5.24 -4.27
C LYS A 101 3.70 3.76 -4.36
N PRO A 102 4.28 2.83 -3.56
CA PRO A 102 3.83 1.43 -3.56
C PRO A 102 2.39 1.25 -3.06
N GLN A 103 1.90 2.08 -2.14
CA GLN A 103 0.50 2.02 -1.69
C GLN A 103 -0.48 2.40 -2.79
N SER A 104 -0.16 3.46 -3.54
CA SER A 104 -0.95 3.84 -4.70
C SER A 104 -0.94 2.76 -5.80
N MET A 105 0.09 1.90 -5.82
CA MET A 105 0.17 0.71 -6.68
C MET A 105 -0.55 -0.51 -6.09
N ASN A 106 -0.57 -0.71 -4.76
CA ASN A 106 -1.18 -1.90 -4.14
C ASN A 106 -2.72 -1.87 -4.25
N TYR A 107 -3.29 -0.67 -4.22
CA TYR A 107 -4.66 -0.41 -4.68
C TYR A 107 -4.86 -0.88 -6.13
N PHE A 108 -3.89 -0.64 -7.01
CA PHE A 108 -3.89 -1.11 -8.40
C PHE A 108 -3.66 -2.61 -8.59
N LEU A 109 -2.90 -3.29 -7.74
CA LEU A 109 -2.75 -4.76 -7.78
C LEU A 109 -4.05 -5.44 -7.38
N TRP A 110 -4.70 -4.96 -6.31
CA TRP A 110 -6.04 -5.39 -5.91
C TRP A 110 -7.07 -5.19 -7.04
N VAL A 111 -6.97 -4.10 -7.81
CA VAL A 111 -7.78 -3.77 -9.00
C VAL A 111 -7.42 -4.60 -10.23
N LYS A 112 -6.13 -4.86 -10.50
CA LYS A 112 -5.68 -5.66 -11.65
C LYS A 112 -6.09 -7.13 -11.50
N GLU A 113 -6.09 -7.65 -10.27
CA GLU A 113 -6.68 -8.95 -9.95
C GLU A 113 -8.18 -9.01 -10.33
N GLN A 114 -8.93 -7.90 -10.24
CA GLN A 114 -10.35 -7.80 -10.64
C GLN A 114 -10.59 -8.02 -12.14
N LYS A 115 -9.63 -7.62 -12.97
CA LYS A 115 -9.79 -7.63 -14.44
C LYS A 115 -9.37 -8.95 -15.09
N LYS A 116 -8.75 -9.88 -14.36
CA LYS A 116 -8.45 -11.23 -14.87
C LYS A 116 -9.63 -12.20 -14.76
N LEU A 117 -10.73 -11.78 -14.13
CA LEU A 117 -11.93 -12.60 -13.90
C LEU A 117 -13.13 -12.17 -14.78
N ILE A 118 -12.91 -11.31 -15.78
CA ILE A 118 -13.93 -10.85 -16.74
C ILE A 118 -13.42 -11.06 -18.16
#